data_AF-A0A970T920-F1
#
_entry.id   AF-A0A970T920-F1
#
_cell.length_a   1.000
_cell.length_b   1.000
_cell.length_c   1.000
_cell.angle_alpha   90.00
_cell.angle_beta   90.00
_cell.angle_gamma   90.00
#
_symmetry.space_group_name_H-M   'P 1'
#
loop_
_entity.id
_entity.type
_entity.pdbx_description
1 polymer ?
#
loop_
_entity_poly.entity_id
_entity_poly.type
_entity_poly.pdbx_seq_one_letter_code
_entity_poly.pdbx_strand_id
1 'polypeptide(L)'
;MAYSYQLKRVDFIFKNENEWEQVLSSTIKKKPEEIINELISSELKGRGGAGFPTGLKWKLTAESKAPAKYVICNADEGEPGTFKDREILSKVPYKVLTAMAVCGYVTGSKEGFIYLRGEYKFLQEELEKAIKEFQYYCKEINLDFNIKIFMGSGAYICGEETALMESMEGRRGEPRNKPPFPTQAGYMDMPTVVNNVETLVHTFTIFKYGAKKF
;
A
#
# COMPACT_ATOMS: atom_id res chain seq x y z
N MET A 1 -19.46 13.99 31.80
CA MET A 1 -19.56 12.58 31.35
C MET A 1 -18.91 12.47 29.98
N ALA A 2 -17.67 11.96 29.92
CA ALA A 2 -17.04 11.66 28.64
C ALA A 2 -17.70 10.40 28.09
N TYR A 3 -18.47 10.53 27.02
CA TYR A 3 -18.92 9.37 26.24
C TYR A 3 -17.66 8.66 25.74
N SER A 4 -17.40 7.44 26.22
CA SER A 4 -16.36 6.61 25.61
C SER A 4 -16.86 6.23 24.22
N TYR A 5 -16.35 6.92 23.20
CA TYR A 5 -16.64 6.55 21.83
C TYR A 5 -15.96 5.21 21.55
N GLN A 6 -16.73 4.13 21.59
CA GLN A 6 -16.23 2.80 21.25
C GLN A 6 -15.99 2.76 19.73
N LEU A 7 -14.72 2.71 19.32
CA LEU A 7 -14.33 2.61 17.91
C LEU A 7 -15.03 1.41 17.26
N LYS A 8 -15.85 1.65 16.24
CA LYS A 8 -16.44 0.62 15.40
C LYS A 8 -15.41 0.16 14.36
N ARG A 9 -15.59 -1.04 13.81
CA ARG A 9 -14.68 -1.59 12.79
C ARG A 9 -14.47 -0.66 11.59
N VAL A 10 -15.53 0.03 11.17
CA VAL A 10 -15.49 0.99 10.05
C VAL A 10 -14.63 2.22 10.36
N ASP A 11 -14.54 2.60 11.63
CA ASP A 11 -13.82 3.80 12.07
C ASP A 11 -12.31 3.63 11.91
N PHE A 12 -11.78 2.41 12.06
CA PHE A 12 -10.35 2.17 11.83
C PHE A 12 -9.92 2.56 10.41
N ILE A 13 -10.79 2.33 9.42
CA ILE A 13 -10.53 2.67 8.02
C ILE A 13 -10.91 4.13 7.76
N PHE A 14 -12.16 4.54 8.02
CA PHE A 14 -12.71 5.80 7.51
C PHE A 14 -12.69 6.97 8.47
N LYS A 15 -12.32 6.77 9.75
CA LYS A 15 -12.17 7.91 10.65
C LYS A 15 -11.02 8.78 10.16
N ASN A 16 -11.37 9.95 9.62
CA ASN A 16 -10.42 10.92 9.13
C ASN A 16 -9.88 11.71 10.32
N GLU A 17 -8.82 11.18 10.91
CA GLU A 17 -8.03 11.87 11.91
C GLU A 17 -6.78 12.33 11.16
N ASN A 18 -6.60 13.65 11.04
CA ASN A 18 -5.52 14.31 10.28
C ASN A 18 -4.13 14.11 10.94
N GLU A 19 -3.84 12.87 11.37
CA GLU A 19 -2.69 12.46 12.17
C GLU A 19 -1.68 11.66 11.33
N TRP A 20 -1.85 11.63 10.00
CA TRP A 20 -1.04 10.82 9.10
C TRP A 20 0.44 11.23 9.13
N GLU A 21 0.73 12.50 9.31
CA GLU A 21 2.07 13.09 9.49
C GLU A 21 2.75 12.53 10.74
N GLN A 22 2.04 12.57 11.87
CA GLN A 22 2.55 12.06 13.16
C GLN A 22 2.78 10.55 13.10
N VAL A 23 1.84 9.80 12.51
CA VAL A 23 1.99 8.34 12.33
C VAL A 23 3.19 8.03 11.43
N LEU A 24 3.35 8.72 10.30
CA LEU A 24 4.51 8.53 9.42
C LEU A 24 5.82 8.81 10.16
N SER A 25 5.95 10.02 10.73
CA SER A 25 7.16 10.50 11.40
C SER A 25 7.56 9.69 12.62
N SER A 26 6.60 9.14 13.38
CA SER A 26 6.90 8.26 14.51
C SER A 26 7.26 6.84 14.06
N THR A 27 6.63 6.34 13.00
CA THR A 27 6.86 4.97 12.51
C THR A 27 8.23 4.84 11.88
N ILE A 28 8.66 5.78 11.03
CA ILE A 28 9.97 5.71 10.36
C ILE A 28 11.17 5.91 11.31
N LYS A 29 10.93 6.30 12.58
CA LYS A 29 11.98 6.32 13.62
C LYS A 29 12.29 4.94 14.18
N LYS A 30 11.38 3.97 14.03
CA LYS A 30 11.61 2.57 14.38
C LYS A 30 12.53 1.92 13.35
N LYS A 31 13.26 0.89 13.75
CA LYS A 31 14.03 0.07 12.79
C LYS A 31 13.07 -0.71 11.88
N PRO A 32 13.42 -0.96 10.60
CA PRO A 32 12.60 -1.77 9.70
C PRO A 32 12.17 -3.13 10.28
N GLU A 33 13.05 -3.80 11.02
CA GLU A 33 12.76 -5.09 11.64
C GLU A 33 11.67 -5.00 12.71
N GLU A 34 11.62 -3.89 13.47
CA GLU A 34 10.58 -3.66 14.48
C GLU A 34 9.21 -3.50 13.83
N ILE A 35 9.14 -2.76 12.71
CA ILE A 35 7.91 -2.55 11.95
C ILE A 35 7.43 -3.88 11.34
N ILE A 36 8.34 -4.68 10.77
CA ILE A 36 8.03 -6.02 10.25
C ILE A 36 7.48 -6.91 11.37
N ASN A 37 8.13 -6.94 12.53
CA ASN A 37 7.69 -7.75 13.66
C ASN A 37 6.33 -7.31 14.19
N GLU A 38 6.05 -6.01 14.19
CA GLU A 38 4.73 -5.46 14.55
C GLU A 38 3.65 -5.95 13.57
N LEU A 39 3.90 -5.91 12.26
CA LEU A 39 2.97 -6.44 11.24
C LEU A 39 2.79 -7.96 11.29
N ILE A 40 3.84 -8.71 11.63
CA ILE A 40 3.74 -10.17 11.82
C ILE A 40 2.89 -10.46 13.05
N SER A 41 3.13 -9.75 14.16
CA SER A 41 2.42 -9.93 15.43
C SER A 41 0.94 -9.55 15.35
N SER A 42 0.56 -8.67 14.42
CA SER A 42 -0.84 -8.30 14.18
C SER A 42 -1.61 -9.34 13.35
N GLU A 43 -0.93 -10.37 12.84
CA GLU A 43 -1.50 -11.41 11.98
C GLU A 43 -2.25 -10.87 10.74
N LEU A 44 -1.90 -9.66 10.26
CA LEU A 44 -2.59 -9.04 9.14
C LEU A 44 -2.38 -9.85 7.86
N LYS A 45 -3.47 -10.42 7.36
CA LYS A 45 -3.53 -11.07 6.04
C LYS A 45 -3.94 -10.08 4.96
N GLY A 46 -3.38 -10.23 3.77
CA GLY A 46 -3.73 -9.41 2.61
C GLY A 46 -5.23 -9.48 2.30
N ARG A 47 -5.85 -8.32 2.10
CA ARG A 47 -7.29 -8.14 1.86
C ARG A 47 -7.69 -8.17 0.37
N GLY A 48 -6.75 -8.46 -0.52
CA GLY A 48 -7.00 -8.64 -1.96
C GLY A 48 -7.39 -10.07 -2.38
N GLY A 49 -7.89 -10.90 -1.46
CA GLY A 49 -8.35 -12.27 -1.75
C GLY A 49 -7.38 -13.39 -1.38
N ALA A 50 -6.09 -13.26 -1.71
CA ALA A 50 -5.10 -14.35 -1.49
C ALA A 50 -4.74 -14.60 -0.01
N GLY A 51 -4.99 -13.65 0.90
CA GLY A 51 -4.81 -13.85 2.35
C GLY A 51 -3.37 -14.08 2.82
N PHE A 52 -2.36 -13.74 2.02
CA PHE A 52 -0.95 -13.92 2.40
C PHE A 52 -0.56 -13.00 3.59
N PRO A 53 0.25 -13.47 4.57
CA PRO A 53 0.65 -12.64 5.71
C PRO A 53 1.47 -11.40 5.28
N THR A 54 0.97 -10.21 5.63
CA THR A 54 1.50 -8.93 5.14
C THR A 54 2.91 -8.67 5.65
N GLY A 55 3.16 -8.87 6.94
CA GLY A 55 4.49 -8.71 7.53
C GLY A 55 5.53 -9.65 6.92
N LEU A 56 5.15 -10.89 6.61
CA LEU A 56 6.03 -11.84 5.92
C LEU A 56 6.32 -11.38 4.48
N LYS A 57 5.32 -10.86 3.75
CA LYS A 57 5.52 -10.33 2.39
C LYS A 57 6.56 -9.22 2.40
N TRP A 58 6.44 -8.27 3.33
CA TRP A 58 7.36 -7.14 3.46
C TRP A 58 8.76 -7.61 3.84
N LYS A 59 8.88 -8.57 4.77
CA LYS A 59 10.15 -9.18 5.14
C LYS A 59 10.87 -9.81 3.95
N LEU A 60 10.19 -10.63 3.17
CA LEU A 60 10.79 -11.31 2.01
C LEU A 60 11.30 -10.32 0.95
N THR A 61 10.56 -9.23 0.71
CA THR A 61 11.00 -8.16 -0.19
C THR A 61 12.18 -7.37 0.39
N ALA A 62 12.19 -7.10 1.70
CA ALA A 62 13.29 -6.42 2.38
C ALA A 62 14.59 -7.23 2.32
N GLU A 63 14.52 -8.55 2.49
CA GLU A 63 15.67 -9.46 2.45
C GLU A 63 16.23 -9.70 1.04
N SER A 64 15.43 -9.45 -0.01
CA SER A 64 15.86 -9.61 -1.39
C SER A 64 16.89 -8.55 -1.79
N LYS A 65 18.05 -8.98 -2.32
CA LYS A 65 19.14 -8.09 -2.74
C LYS A 65 18.97 -7.70 -4.21
N ALA A 66 18.73 -6.42 -4.45
CA ALA A 66 18.56 -5.86 -5.79
C ALA A 66 18.97 -4.38 -5.80
N PRO A 67 19.34 -3.82 -6.98
CA PRO A 67 19.69 -2.41 -7.10
C PRO A 67 18.50 -1.46 -6.89
N ALA A 68 17.28 -1.95 -7.13
CA ALA A 68 16.03 -1.24 -6.91
C ALA A 68 14.98 -2.20 -6.37
N LYS A 69 13.94 -1.65 -5.75
CA LYS A 69 12.74 -2.35 -5.28
C LYS A 69 11.55 -1.43 -5.48
N TYR A 70 10.34 -2.01 -5.54
CA TYR A 70 9.12 -1.25 -5.80
C TYR A 70 8.00 -1.58 -4.83
N VAL A 71 7.21 -0.57 -4.51
CA VAL A 71 5.96 -0.71 -3.75
C VAL A 71 4.80 -0.45 -4.69
N ILE A 72 3.83 -1.35 -4.77
CA ILE A 72 2.64 -1.16 -5.60
C ILE A 72 1.40 -1.28 -4.73
N CYS A 73 0.59 -0.22 -4.74
CA CYS A 73 -0.78 -0.24 -4.26
C CYS A 73 -1.68 -0.70 -5.41
N ASN A 74 -2.24 -1.90 -5.30
CA ASN A 74 -3.20 -2.44 -6.25
C ASN A 74 -4.59 -1.86 -5.95
N ALA A 75 -5.02 -0.93 -6.79
CA ALA A 75 -6.31 -0.24 -6.74
C ALA A 75 -7.13 -0.49 -8.02
N ASP A 76 -7.01 -1.69 -8.61
CA ASP A 76 -7.80 -2.08 -9.79
C ASP A 76 -9.25 -2.42 -9.43
N GLU A 77 -9.53 -2.95 -8.22
CA GLU A 77 -10.88 -3.26 -7.70
C GLU A 77 -11.86 -3.76 -8.78
N GLY A 78 -11.44 -4.75 -9.57
CA GLY A 78 -12.20 -5.27 -10.71
C GLY A 78 -13.44 -6.09 -10.32
N GLU A 79 -13.48 -6.60 -9.08
CA GLU A 79 -14.48 -7.58 -8.62
C GLU A 79 -15.90 -6.99 -8.56
N PRO A 80 -16.90 -7.60 -9.24
CA PRO A 80 -18.27 -7.14 -9.19
C PRO A 80 -18.81 -6.94 -7.77
N GLY A 81 -19.36 -5.76 -7.50
CA GLY A 81 -19.93 -5.41 -6.19
C GLY A 81 -18.91 -4.89 -5.16
N THR A 82 -17.61 -4.85 -5.48
CA THR A 82 -16.60 -4.21 -4.63
C THR A 82 -16.41 -2.73 -4.99
N PHE A 83 -16.32 -1.89 -3.96
CA PHE A 83 -16.11 -0.43 -4.08
C PHE A 83 -15.36 0.15 -2.87
N LYS A 84 -14.84 -0.72 -1.99
CA LYS A 84 -14.18 -0.33 -0.74
C LYS A 84 -12.87 0.41 -1.02
N ASP A 85 -12.11 0.00 -2.03
CA ASP A 85 -10.81 0.58 -2.35
C ASP A 85 -10.98 1.98 -2.94
N ARG A 86 -11.98 2.13 -3.82
CA ARG A 86 -12.45 3.42 -4.32
C ARG A 86 -12.82 4.39 -3.19
N GLU A 87 -13.65 3.94 -2.24
CA GLU A 87 -14.08 4.76 -1.11
C GLU A 87 -12.92 5.14 -0.19
N ILE A 88 -11.97 4.22 0.03
CA ILE A 88 -10.78 4.47 0.83
C ILE A 88 -9.91 5.55 0.19
N LEU A 89 -9.60 5.41 -1.10
CA LEU A 89 -8.79 6.38 -1.85
C LEU A 89 -9.47 7.74 -1.94
N SER A 90 -10.81 7.78 -2.01
CA SER A 90 -11.55 9.04 -2.04
C SER A 90 -11.60 9.75 -0.69
N LYS A 91 -11.76 9.01 0.42
CA LYS A 91 -12.04 9.60 1.75
C LYS A 91 -10.83 9.76 2.66
N VAL A 92 -9.89 8.82 2.58
CA VAL A 92 -8.73 8.75 3.49
C VAL A 92 -7.42 8.42 2.74
N PRO A 93 -7.11 9.09 1.61
CA PRO A 93 -5.95 8.75 0.77
C PRO A 93 -4.63 8.79 1.54
N TYR A 94 -4.44 9.74 2.46
CA TYR A 94 -3.21 9.87 3.24
C TYR A 94 -2.88 8.64 4.09
N LYS A 95 -3.88 7.85 4.53
CA LYS A 95 -3.61 6.58 5.22
C LYS A 95 -2.90 5.58 4.31
N VAL A 96 -3.32 5.50 3.05
CA VAL A 96 -2.71 4.66 2.02
C VAL A 96 -1.31 5.18 1.69
N LEU A 97 -1.16 6.48 1.47
CA LEU A 97 0.13 7.11 1.14
C LEU A 97 1.16 6.91 2.27
N THR A 98 0.77 7.12 3.53
CA THR A 98 1.62 6.85 4.70
C THR A 98 2.03 5.38 4.74
N ALA A 99 1.10 4.45 4.53
CA ALA A 99 1.41 3.02 4.53
C ALA A 99 2.38 2.64 3.39
N MET A 100 2.21 3.20 2.19
CA MET A 100 3.14 2.99 1.07
C MET A 100 4.54 3.52 1.40
N ALA A 101 4.64 4.69 2.01
CA ALA A 101 5.93 5.28 2.38
C ALA A 101 6.64 4.48 3.47
N VAL A 102 5.91 4.00 4.48
CA VAL A 102 6.47 3.09 5.49
C VAL A 102 6.90 1.76 4.85
N CYS A 103 6.13 1.23 3.90
CA CYS A 103 6.52 0.04 3.14
C CYS A 103 7.82 0.27 2.35
N GLY A 104 7.95 1.44 1.72
CA GLY A 104 9.16 1.87 1.02
C GLY A 104 10.36 1.90 1.94
N TYR A 105 10.23 2.58 3.09
CA TYR A 105 11.23 2.62 4.14
C TYR A 105 11.66 1.23 4.62
N VAL A 106 10.69 0.34 4.92
CA VAL A 106 10.96 -1.01 5.41
C VAL A 106 11.66 -1.88 4.37
N THR A 107 11.26 -1.78 3.11
CA THR A 107 11.80 -2.62 2.04
C THR A 107 13.08 -2.07 1.43
N GLY A 108 13.34 -0.77 1.59
CA GLY A 108 14.40 -0.03 0.90
C GLY A 108 14.00 0.46 -0.50
N SER A 109 12.69 0.49 -0.80
CA SER A 109 12.18 1.08 -2.05
C SER A 109 12.10 2.61 -1.95
N LYS A 110 12.44 3.29 -3.05
CA LYS A 110 12.31 4.75 -3.22
C LYS A 110 11.13 5.15 -4.10
N GLU A 111 10.49 4.17 -4.76
CA GLU A 111 9.38 4.42 -5.67
C GLU A 111 8.17 3.55 -5.34
N GLY A 112 7.02 4.21 -5.34
CA GLY A 112 5.70 3.64 -5.14
C GLY A 112 4.79 3.94 -6.32
N PHE A 113 3.94 2.98 -6.67
CA PHE A 113 2.92 3.16 -7.70
C PHE A 113 1.54 2.84 -7.14
N ILE A 114 0.57 3.71 -7.38
CA ILE A 114 -0.85 3.37 -7.25
C ILE A 114 -1.31 2.91 -8.63
N TYR A 115 -1.53 1.62 -8.79
CA TYR A 115 -2.14 1.08 -10.01
C TYR A 115 -3.65 1.28 -9.91
N LEU A 116 -4.13 2.39 -10.48
CA LEU A 116 -5.51 2.83 -10.38
C LEU A 116 -6.32 2.28 -11.54
N ARG A 117 -7.46 1.64 -11.23
CA ARG A 117 -8.42 1.17 -12.23
C ARG A 117 -8.72 2.25 -13.27
N GLY A 118 -8.76 1.88 -14.54
CA GLY A 118 -9.06 2.82 -15.64
C GLY A 118 -10.39 3.56 -15.46
N GLU A 119 -11.42 2.86 -14.99
CA GLU A 119 -12.76 3.42 -14.72
C GLU A 119 -12.77 4.40 -13.53
N TYR A 120 -11.73 4.43 -12.69
CA TYR A 120 -11.56 5.38 -11.59
C TYR A 120 -10.79 6.63 -11.98
N LYS A 121 -10.67 6.93 -13.28
CA LYS A 121 -10.06 8.17 -13.80
C LYS A 121 -10.55 9.44 -13.11
N PHE A 122 -11.81 9.48 -12.67
CA PHE A 122 -12.38 10.62 -11.95
C PHE A 122 -11.72 10.88 -10.57
N LEU A 123 -11.04 9.90 -9.97
CA LEU A 123 -10.27 10.06 -8.73
C LEU A 123 -8.86 10.60 -8.95
N GLN A 124 -8.35 10.55 -10.18
CA GLN A 124 -6.94 10.79 -10.49
C GLN A 124 -6.49 12.18 -10.05
N GLU A 125 -7.24 13.23 -10.41
CA GLU A 125 -6.84 14.62 -10.12
C GLU A 125 -6.74 14.89 -8.61
N GLU A 126 -7.72 14.44 -7.83
CA GLU A 126 -7.72 14.62 -6.37
C GLU A 126 -6.64 13.78 -5.68
N LEU A 127 -6.39 12.55 -6.18
CA LEU A 127 -5.28 11.73 -5.69
C LEU A 127 -3.92 12.35 -6.00
N GLU A 128 -3.73 12.93 -7.19
CA GLU A 128 -2.48 13.63 -7.55
C GLU A 128 -2.23 14.85 -6.66
N LYS A 129 -3.28 15.60 -6.29
CA LYS A 129 -3.18 16.68 -5.30
C LYS A 129 -2.72 16.16 -3.95
N ALA A 130 -3.36 15.11 -3.43
CA ALA A 130 -2.99 14.49 -2.15
C ALA A 130 -1.57 13.92 -2.17
N ILE A 131 -1.15 13.28 -3.26
CA ILE A 131 0.21 12.77 -3.46
C ILE A 131 1.22 13.92 -3.46
N LYS A 132 0.91 15.04 -4.13
CA LYS A 132 1.82 16.20 -4.17
C LYS A 132 2.05 16.78 -2.78
N GLU A 133 0.98 16.96 -2.00
CA GLU A 133 1.08 17.43 -0.61
C GLU A 133 1.86 16.43 0.26
N PHE A 134 1.52 15.15 0.17
CA PHE A 134 2.19 14.09 0.93
C PHE A 134 3.71 14.01 0.62
N GLN A 135 4.09 14.11 -0.66
CA GLN A 135 5.51 14.10 -1.06
C GLN A 135 6.24 15.38 -0.63
N TYR A 136 5.54 16.52 -0.54
CA TYR A 136 6.12 17.74 0.04
C TYR A 136 6.50 17.49 1.51
N TYR A 137 5.60 16.93 2.30
CA TYR A 137 5.89 16.55 3.69
C TYR A 137 7.01 15.50 3.81
N CYS A 138 7.03 14.48 2.93
CA CYS A 138 8.12 13.50 2.90
C CYS A 138 9.49 14.16 2.75
N LYS A 139 9.59 15.20 1.92
CA LYS A 139 10.83 15.99 1.77
C LYS A 139 11.17 16.76 3.03
N GLU A 140 10.20 17.36 3.71
CA GLU A 140 10.43 18.09 4.97
C GLU A 140 11.00 17.20 6.08
N ILE A 141 10.60 15.92 6.11
CA ILE A 141 11.12 14.93 7.07
C ILE A 141 12.31 14.11 6.54
N ASN A 142 12.87 14.48 5.38
CA ASN A 142 13.97 13.78 4.70
C ASN A 142 13.71 12.28 4.39
N LEU A 143 12.47 11.93 4.05
CA LEU A 143 12.10 10.59 3.58
C LEU A 143 12.16 10.52 2.05
N ASP A 144 13.10 9.74 1.52
CA ASP A 144 13.31 9.54 0.08
C ASP A 144 12.35 8.49 -0.49
N PHE A 145 11.09 8.89 -0.71
CA PHE A 145 10.06 8.05 -1.32
C PHE A 145 9.12 8.86 -2.22
N ASN A 146 8.95 8.42 -3.46
CA ASN A 146 8.07 9.07 -4.45
C ASN A 146 6.92 8.14 -4.83
N ILE A 147 5.72 8.71 -5.00
CA ILE A 147 4.51 7.99 -5.38
C ILE A 147 4.00 8.54 -6.71
N LYS A 148 3.67 7.65 -7.64
CA LYS A 148 3.05 7.99 -8.93
C LYS A 148 1.76 7.17 -9.11
N ILE A 149 0.84 7.70 -9.92
CA ILE A 149 -0.34 6.94 -10.35
C ILE A 149 0.00 6.27 -11.69
N PHE A 150 -0.29 4.98 -11.80
CA PHE A 150 -0.32 4.26 -13.06
C PHE A 150 -1.77 3.92 -13.38
N MET A 151 -2.26 4.39 -14.53
CA MET A 151 -3.65 4.14 -14.94
C MET A 151 -3.76 2.78 -15.64
N GLY A 152 -4.63 1.91 -15.12
CA GLY A 152 -5.06 0.71 -15.81
C GLY A 152 -5.96 0.99 -17.01
N SER A 153 -6.25 -0.05 -17.78
CA SER A 153 -7.06 0.05 -19.02
C SER A 153 -8.34 -0.81 -18.99
N GLY A 154 -8.93 -1.02 -17.81
CA GLY A 154 -10.24 -1.66 -17.64
C GLY A 154 -10.24 -3.20 -17.74
N ALA A 155 -9.11 -3.84 -17.47
CA ALA A 155 -8.99 -5.29 -17.53
C ALA A 155 -8.98 -5.93 -16.14
N TYR A 156 -10.06 -6.66 -15.79
CA TYR A 156 -10.19 -7.36 -14.50
C TYR A 156 -8.98 -8.24 -14.16
N ILE A 157 -8.40 -8.91 -15.16
CA ILE A 157 -7.24 -9.79 -14.94
C ILE A 157 -6.01 -9.03 -14.43
N CYS A 158 -5.88 -7.73 -14.75
CA CYS A 158 -4.80 -6.88 -14.23
C CYS A 158 -4.95 -6.58 -12.73
N GLY A 159 -6.04 -7.02 -12.09
CA GLY A 159 -6.13 -7.06 -10.64
C GLY A 159 -5.28 -8.17 -10.00
N GLU A 160 -4.85 -9.19 -10.76
CA GLU A 160 -3.89 -10.19 -10.29
C GLU A 160 -2.48 -9.60 -10.22
N GLU A 161 -1.75 -9.89 -9.13
CA GLU A 161 -0.47 -9.26 -8.79
C GLU A 161 0.59 -9.28 -9.90
N THR A 162 0.71 -10.37 -10.65
CA THR A 162 1.69 -10.49 -11.74
C THR A 162 1.19 -9.94 -13.07
N ALA A 163 -0.09 -10.12 -13.39
CA ALA A 163 -0.71 -9.48 -14.55
C ALA A 163 -0.67 -7.94 -14.45
N LEU A 164 -0.85 -7.40 -13.24
CA LEU A 164 -0.71 -5.98 -12.95
C LEU A 164 0.67 -5.47 -13.36
N MET A 165 1.74 -6.18 -12.97
CA MET A 165 3.12 -5.80 -13.28
C MET A 165 3.41 -5.86 -14.78
N GLU A 166 2.92 -6.89 -15.48
CA GLU A 166 3.00 -6.96 -16.95
C GLU A 166 2.29 -5.78 -17.61
N SER A 167 1.11 -5.41 -17.13
CA SER A 167 0.39 -4.23 -17.61
C SER A 167 1.18 -2.94 -17.36
N MET A 168 1.84 -2.81 -16.22
CA MET A 168 2.70 -1.65 -15.91
C MET A 168 3.94 -1.58 -16.79
N GLU A 169 4.47 -2.72 -17.21
CA GLU A 169 5.60 -2.83 -18.14
C GLU A 169 5.19 -2.60 -19.61
N GLY A 170 3.92 -2.27 -19.88
CA GLY A 170 3.41 -2.01 -21.22
C GLY A 170 3.12 -3.27 -22.03
N ARG A 171 3.10 -4.44 -21.38
CA ARG A 171 2.74 -5.72 -21.99
C ARG A 171 1.25 -6.01 -21.76
N ARG A 172 0.76 -7.09 -22.37
CA ARG A 172 -0.59 -7.59 -22.07
C ARG A 172 -0.60 -8.07 -20.62
N GLY A 173 -1.67 -7.78 -19.88
CA GLY A 173 -1.85 -8.19 -18.47
C GLY A 173 -2.08 -9.70 -18.31
N GLU A 174 -1.16 -10.52 -18.79
CA GLU A 174 -1.17 -11.97 -18.65
C GLU A 174 -0.38 -12.34 -17.39
N PRO A 175 -0.96 -13.10 -16.44
CA PRO A 175 -0.24 -13.50 -15.23
C PRO A 175 1.06 -14.27 -15.53
N ARG A 176 2.09 -14.04 -14.71
CA ARG A 176 3.34 -14.79 -14.77
C ARG A 176 3.22 -16.09 -13.99
N ASN A 177 3.91 -17.13 -14.46
CA ASN A 177 4.11 -18.34 -13.66
C ASN A 177 4.95 -18.03 -12.41
N LYS A 178 4.60 -18.67 -11.30
CA LYS A 178 5.34 -18.61 -10.03
C LYS A 178 5.98 -19.99 -9.78
N PRO A 179 7.27 -20.10 -9.43
CA PRO A 179 8.28 -19.03 -9.28
C PRO A 179 8.79 -18.42 -10.61
N PRO A 180 9.44 -17.24 -10.58
CA PRO A 180 9.81 -16.45 -9.39
C PRO A 180 8.61 -15.71 -8.77
N PHE A 181 8.68 -15.45 -7.46
CA PHE A 181 7.68 -14.65 -6.77
C PHE A 181 7.95 -13.14 -6.93
N PRO A 182 6.93 -12.27 -6.89
CA PRO A 182 7.11 -10.82 -7.01
C PRO A 182 8.10 -10.23 -6.01
N THR A 183 8.15 -10.79 -4.79
CA THR A 183 9.07 -10.37 -3.74
C THR A 183 10.55 -10.61 -4.08
N GLN A 184 10.84 -11.42 -5.10
CA GLN A 184 12.18 -11.71 -5.62
C GLN A 184 12.41 -11.06 -6.99
N ALA A 185 11.47 -11.23 -7.92
CA ALA A 185 11.49 -10.64 -9.25
C ALA A 185 10.06 -10.30 -9.68
N GLY A 186 9.71 -9.02 -9.59
CA GLY A 186 8.39 -8.48 -9.92
C GLY A 186 8.49 -7.45 -11.04
N TYR A 187 8.05 -6.22 -10.77
CA TYR A 187 8.05 -5.13 -11.74
C TYR A 187 9.48 -4.81 -12.18
N MET A 188 9.71 -4.80 -13.50
CA MET A 188 11.03 -4.62 -14.12
C MET A 188 12.07 -5.62 -13.61
N ASP A 189 11.65 -6.85 -13.32
CA ASP A 189 12.46 -7.93 -12.73
C ASP A 189 13.09 -7.59 -11.37
N MET A 190 12.57 -6.57 -10.67
CA MET A 190 13.04 -6.16 -9.34
C MET A 190 12.10 -6.64 -8.23
N PRO A 191 12.60 -6.90 -7.01
CA PRO A 191 11.77 -7.20 -5.85
C PRO A 191 10.66 -6.18 -5.67
N THR A 192 9.43 -6.65 -5.70
CA THR A 192 8.24 -5.81 -5.70
C THR A 192 7.26 -6.33 -4.67
N VAL A 193 6.75 -5.40 -3.85
CA VAL A 193 5.67 -5.67 -2.91
C VAL A 193 4.38 -5.08 -3.45
N VAL A 194 3.41 -5.94 -3.75
CA VAL A 194 2.05 -5.49 -4.12
C VAL A 194 1.11 -5.72 -2.96
N ASN A 195 0.44 -4.65 -2.54
CA ASN A 195 -0.60 -4.69 -1.50
C ASN A 195 -1.89 -4.06 -2.03
N ASN A 196 -3.03 -4.66 -1.67
CA ASN A 196 -4.34 -4.05 -1.90
C ASN A 196 -4.51 -2.79 -1.02
N VAL A 197 -5.28 -1.82 -1.49
CA VAL A 197 -5.60 -0.56 -0.81
C VAL A 197 -6.03 -0.77 0.65
N GLU A 198 -6.98 -1.68 0.91
CA GLU A 198 -7.46 -1.97 2.27
C GLU A 198 -6.37 -2.58 3.16
N THR A 199 -5.46 -3.39 2.58
CA THR A 199 -4.32 -3.93 3.34
C THR A 199 -3.42 -2.81 3.83
N LEU A 200 -3.13 -1.83 2.97
CA LEU A 200 -2.31 -0.67 3.31
C LEU A 200 -2.96 0.17 4.42
N VAL A 201 -4.27 0.44 4.35
CA VAL A 201 -4.97 1.16 5.43
C VAL A 201 -4.94 0.41 6.76
N HIS A 202 -5.01 -0.92 6.73
CA HIS A 202 -4.84 -1.71 7.95
C HIS A 202 -3.40 -1.63 8.51
N THR A 203 -2.36 -1.59 7.65
CA THR A 203 -1.00 -1.35 8.15
C THR A 203 -0.87 0.02 8.83
N PHE A 204 -1.48 1.07 8.28
CA PHE A 204 -1.57 2.38 8.94
C PHE A 204 -2.24 2.29 10.32
N THR A 205 -3.34 1.54 10.40
CA THR A 205 -4.08 1.32 11.65
C THR A 205 -3.19 0.63 12.70
N ILE A 206 -2.41 -0.36 12.29
CA ILE A 206 -1.45 -1.07 13.15
C ILE A 206 -0.37 -0.11 13.63
N PHE A 207 0.22 0.71 12.74
CA PHE A 207 1.24 1.68 13.13
C PHE A 207 0.74 2.69 14.15
N LYS A 208 -0.54 3.07 14.04
CA LYS A 208 -1.18 4.01 14.94
C LYS A 208 -1.54 3.42 16.31
N TYR A 209 -2.15 2.24 16.33
CA TYR A 209 -2.76 1.68 17.54
C TYR A 209 -1.98 0.52 18.16
N GLY A 210 -0.98 0.00 17.44
CA GLY A 210 -0.18 -1.16 17.82
C GLY A 210 -0.84 -2.49 17.46
N ALA A 211 0.00 -3.49 17.17
CA ALA A 211 -0.42 -4.83 16.76
C ALA A 211 -1.39 -5.53 17.72
N LYS A 212 -1.22 -5.36 19.03
CA LYS A 212 -2.07 -6.02 20.05
C LYS A 212 -3.52 -5.53 20.05
N LYS A 213 -3.75 -4.27 19.64
CA LYS A 213 -5.08 -3.65 19.63
C LYS A 213 -5.81 -3.90 18.30
N PHE A 214 -5.06 -4.20 17.25
CA PHE A 214 -5.56 -4.56 15.92
C PHE A 214 -6.21 -5.95 15.95
#